data_AF-A0A453SLN8-F1
#
_entry.id   AF-A0A453SLN8-F1
#
_cell.length_a   1.000
_cell.length_b   1.000
_cell.length_c   1.000
_cell.angle_alpha   90.00
_cell.angle_beta   90.00
_cell.angle_gamma   90.00
#
_symmetry.space_group_name_H-M   'P 1'
#
loop_
_entity.id
_entity.type
_entity.pdbx_description
1 polymer ?
#
loop_
_entity_poly.entity_id
_entity_poly.type
_entity_poly.pdbx_seq_one_letter_code
_entity_poly.pdbx_strand_id
1 'polypeptide(L)'
;MHDNDLCRVGYRWIRQFLALCCYALLLMPGFIQVLYYYFFSSQVHRSVVYGEQPRNRLDLYIPAGTTGLKPVVAFVTGGAWIIGYKGWGALLGRRLAERGILVACIDYRNFPQGTIGDMVEDVSRGISFVCNNIASYGGDPERIYLVGQSAGAHIAACTLVNQAISECGEDTSTWSVVQLKAYFGISGGYNLLNLVDHFHRRGLYRSVFLSIMEGEESLKKFSPEVVVKEVAVRSAVSLLPRIILFHGTADCSMPSAERSVKPKLLAT
;
A
#
# COMPACT_ATOMS: atom_id res chain seq x y z
N MET A 1 -32.96 42.46 17.73
CA MET A 1 -33.25 41.02 17.57
C MET A 1 -32.09 40.25 16.91
N HIS A 2 -30.84 40.74 16.97
CA HIS A 2 -29.68 40.15 16.28
C HIS A 2 -28.65 39.44 17.18
N ASP A 3 -28.66 39.69 18.50
CA ASP A 3 -27.66 39.13 19.44
C ASP A 3 -27.89 37.66 19.83
N ASN A 4 -29.12 37.17 19.78
CA ASN A 4 -29.44 35.81 20.22
C ASN A 4 -28.96 34.72 19.24
N ASP A 5 -28.71 35.06 17.97
CA ASP A 5 -28.26 34.09 16.96
C ASP A 5 -26.73 33.86 17.01
N LEU A 6 -25.93 34.89 17.32
CA LEU A 6 -24.48 34.77 17.48
C LEU A 6 -24.10 33.86 18.66
N CYS A 7 -24.77 34.01 19.80
CA CYS A 7 -24.56 33.16 20.97
C CYS A 7 -24.92 31.69 20.70
N ARG A 8 -25.97 31.44 19.90
CA ARG A 8 -26.46 30.11 19.54
C ARG A 8 -25.52 29.38 18.57
N VAL A 9 -24.92 30.12 17.63
CA VAL A 9 -23.88 29.60 16.72
C VAL A 9 -22.61 29.25 17.51
N GLY A 10 -22.16 30.12 18.42
CA GLY A 10 -21.01 29.85 19.29
C GLY A 10 -21.20 28.58 20.14
N TYR A 11 -22.38 28.42 20.76
CA TYR A 11 -22.71 27.24 21.54
C TYR A 11 -22.71 25.94 20.70
N ARG A 12 -23.16 25.99 19.44
CA ARG A 12 -23.13 24.83 18.53
C ARG A 12 -21.70 24.39 18.24
N TRP A 13 -20.81 25.32 17.92
CA TRP A 13 -19.40 25.03 17.65
C TRP A 13 -18.66 24.54 18.89
N ILE A 14 -18.93 25.13 20.07
CA ILE A 14 -18.38 24.66 21.35
C ILE A 14 -18.81 23.22 21.61
N ARG A 15 -20.10 22.90 21.43
CA ARG A 15 -20.59 21.52 21.62
C ARG A 15 -19.98 20.54 20.62
N GLN A 16 -19.81 20.93 19.36
CA GLN A 16 -19.15 20.11 18.34
C GLN A 16 -17.66 19.89 18.66
N PHE A 17 -16.98 20.93 19.12
CA PHE A 17 -15.59 20.85 19.57
C PHE A 17 -15.45 19.92 20.78
N LEU A 18 -16.28 20.09 21.81
CA LEU A 18 -16.30 19.21 22.98
C LEU A 18 -16.62 17.77 22.60
N ALA A 19 -17.59 17.55 21.69
CA ALA A 19 -17.90 16.21 21.19
C ALA A 19 -16.72 15.59 20.44
N LEU A 20 -16.00 16.37 19.63
CA LEU A 20 -14.78 15.92 18.95
C LEU A 20 -13.66 15.59 19.95
N CYS A 21 -13.47 16.42 20.99
CA CYS A 21 -12.52 16.15 22.06
C CYS A 21 -12.87 14.87 22.82
N CYS A 22 -14.13 14.69 23.23
CA CYS A 22 -14.59 13.45 23.88
C CYS A 22 -14.39 12.24 22.97
N TYR A 23 -14.73 12.35 21.68
CA TYR A 23 -14.52 11.29 20.71
C TYR A 23 -13.02 10.94 20.57
N ALA A 24 -12.15 11.94 20.45
CA ALA A 24 -10.71 11.74 20.40
C ALA A 24 -10.19 11.07 21.69
N LEU A 25 -10.61 11.54 22.86
CA LEU A 25 -10.23 10.95 24.16
C LEU A 25 -10.65 9.47 24.27
N LEU A 26 -11.82 9.09 23.77
CA LEU A 26 -12.26 7.69 23.75
C LEU A 26 -11.42 6.81 22.84
N LEU A 27 -10.87 7.36 21.75
CA LEU A 27 -9.99 6.63 20.85
C LEU A 27 -8.53 6.55 21.33
N MET A 28 -8.09 7.50 22.15
CA MET A 28 -6.69 7.62 22.59
C MET A 28 -6.11 6.34 23.19
N PRO A 29 -6.78 5.59 24.09
CA PRO A 29 -6.21 4.38 24.67
C PRO A 29 -5.75 3.36 23.61
N GLY A 30 -6.53 3.16 22.54
CA GLY A 30 -6.17 2.26 21.45
C GLY A 30 -4.98 2.76 20.65
N PHE A 31 -4.96 4.05 20.29
CA PHE A 31 -3.82 4.64 19.58
C PHE A 31 -2.55 4.65 20.42
N ILE A 32 -2.63 4.97 21.72
CA ILE A 32 -1.50 4.95 22.65
C ILE A 32 -0.93 3.53 22.75
N GLN A 33 -1.76 2.48 22.82
CA GLN A 33 -1.28 1.11 22.85
C GLN A 33 -0.51 0.72 21.57
N VAL A 34 -0.97 1.17 20.39
CA VAL A 34 -0.28 0.92 19.12
C VAL A 34 1.02 1.72 19.04
N LEU A 35 1.00 2.99 19.43
CA LEU A 35 2.20 3.84 19.49
C LEU A 35 3.23 3.27 20.46
N TYR A 36 2.80 2.87 21.66
CA TYR A 36 3.67 2.27 22.66
C TYR A 36 4.34 1.01 22.10
N TYR A 37 3.54 0.12 21.49
CA TYR A 37 4.08 -1.07 20.82
C TYR A 37 5.07 -0.70 19.71
N TYR A 38 4.73 0.27 18.85
CA TYR A 38 5.57 0.68 17.73
C TYR A 38 6.93 1.25 18.18
N PHE A 39 6.94 2.06 19.25
CA PHE A 39 8.16 2.74 19.70
C PHE A 39 9.02 1.92 20.66
N PHE A 40 8.40 1.11 21.52
CA PHE A 40 9.07 0.47 22.67
C PHE A 40 9.14 -1.07 22.61
N SER A 41 8.47 -1.72 21.66
CA SER A 41 8.57 -3.18 21.51
C SER A 41 9.89 -3.58 20.85
N SER A 42 10.61 -4.52 21.46
CA SER A 42 11.81 -5.14 20.85
C SER A 42 11.51 -5.96 19.60
N GLN A 43 10.25 -6.32 19.38
CA GLN A 43 9.79 -7.04 18.19
C GLN A 43 9.64 -6.13 16.96
N VAL A 44 9.79 -4.81 17.13
CA VAL A 44 9.65 -3.85 16.03
C VAL A 44 11.02 -3.27 15.67
N HIS A 45 11.56 -3.69 14.53
CA HIS A 45 12.80 -3.13 14.01
C HIS A 45 12.44 -2.01 13.05
N ARG A 46 12.57 -0.76 13.52
CA ARG A 46 12.17 0.42 12.77
C ARG A 46 13.27 0.91 11.84
N SER A 47 12.87 1.45 10.70
CA SER A 47 13.72 2.17 9.77
C SER A 47 14.93 1.38 9.27
N VAL A 48 14.73 0.08 8.99
CA VAL A 48 15.73 -0.76 8.33
C VAL A 48 15.96 -0.24 6.92
N VAL A 49 17.22 0.01 6.57
CA VAL A 49 17.62 0.57 5.27
C VAL A 49 17.58 -0.50 4.19
N TYR A 50 16.88 -0.23 3.09
CA TYR A 50 16.87 -1.12 1.92
C TYR A 50 17.39 -0.45 0.64
N GLY A 51 17.63 0.87 0.65
CA GLY A 51 18.09 1.61 -0.52
C GLY A 51 18.58 3.01 -0.16
N GLU A 52 19.03 3.74 -1.18
CA GLU A 52 19.76 5.01 -1.03
C GLU A 52 18.84 6.20 -0.70
N GLN A 53 17.58 6.17 -1.17
CA GLN A 53 16.68 7.29 -0.96
C GLN A 53 16.30 7.44 0.53
N PRO A 54 15.99 8.65 1.00
CA PRO A 54 15.66 8.89 2.42
C PRO A 54 14.51 8.01 2.94
N ARG A 55 13.54 7.73 2.05
CA ARG A 55 12.37 6.89 2.35
C ARG A 55 12.55 5.42 1.95
N ASN A 56 13.72 5.00 1.46
CA ASN A 56 14.02 3.58 1.27
C ASN A 56 14.31 2.90 2.62
N ARG A 57 13.26 2.84 3.44
CA ARG A 57 13.25 2.28 4.78
C ARG A 57 12.05 1.36 4.94
N LEU A 58 12.18 0.35 5.77
CA LEU A 58 11.05 -0.48 6.15
C LEU A 58 11.02 -0.70 7.66
N ASP A 59 9.83 -1.04 8.18
CA ASP A 59 9.68 -1.47 9.56
C ASP A 59 9.36 -2.98 9.57
N LEU A 60 10.09 -3.75 10.37
CA LEU A 60 9.85 -5.19 10.56
C LEU A 60 9.11 -5.42 11.86
N TYR A 61 8.10 -6.28 11.81
CA TYR A 61 7.33 -6.77 12.96
C TYR A 61 7.60 -8.27 13.07
N ILE A 62 8.40 -8.64 14.06
CA ILE A 62 8.94 -10.00 14.23
C ILE A 62 8.10 -10.74 15.29
N PRO A 63 7.57 -11.94 15.00
CA PRO A 63 6.86 -12.75 15.98
C PRO A 63 7.70 -13.10 17.22
N ALA A 64 7.10 -13.02 18.41
CA ALA A 64 7.77 -13.47 19.63
C ALA A 64 7.99 -14.99 19.68
N GLY A 65 9.12 -15.40 20.28
CA GLY A 65 9.24 -16.68 20.99
C GLY A 65 8.99 -17.95 20.19
N THR A 66 9.49 -18.07 18.96
CA THR A 66 9.27 -19.29 18.18
C THR A 66 10.50 -19.77 17.42
N THR A 67 10.69 -21.09 17.39
CA THR A 67 11.74 -21.77 16.63
C THR A 67 11.40 -21.82 15.14
N GLY A 68 12.43 -21.80 14.27
CA GLY A 68 12.30 -21.92 12.81
C GLY A 68 11.88 -20.64 12.08
N LEU A 69 11.95 -20.67 10.75
CA LEU A 69 11.61 -19.52 9.89
C LEU A 69 10.09 -19.29 9.79
N LYS A 70 9.68 -18.02 9.65
CA LYS A 70 8.28 -17.58 9.66
C LYS A 70 7.81 -17.14 8.28
N PRO A 71 6.55 -17.41 7.87
CA PRO A 71 6.00 -16.80 6.67
C PRO A 71 6.09 -15.27 6.77
N VAL A 72 6.31 -14.63 5.62
CA VAL A 72 6.61 -13.20 5.52
C VAL A 72 5.52 -12.50 4.73
N VAL A 73 5.04 -11.36 5.25
CA VAL A 73 4.19 -10.43 4.52
C VAL A 73 4.97 -9.15 4.24
N ALA A 74 5.28 -8.90 2.97
CA ALA A 74 5.71 -7.59 2.51
C ALA A 74 4.46 -6.71 2.33
N PHE A 75 4.34 -5.65 3.11
CA PHE A 75 3.17 -4.77 3.12
C PHE A 75 3.50 -3.40 2.53
N VAL A 76 2.73 -2.99 1.53
CA VAL A 76 2.80 -1.67 0.88
C VAL A 76 1.56 -0.87 1.27
N THR A 77 1.76 0.16 2.09
CA THR A 77 0.67 0.98 2.65
C THR A 77 0.06 1.88 1.58
N GLY A 78 -1.21 2.23 1.71
CA GLY A 78 -1.83 3.30 0.92
C GLY A 78 -1.55 4.70 1.46
N GLY A 79 -2.20 5.70 0.85
CA GLY A 79 -2.04 7.10 1.20
C GLY A 79 -2.19 8.05 0.02
N ALA A 80 -3.02 7.69 -0.96
CA ALA A 80 -3.27 8.46 -2.19
C ALA A 80 -1.98 8.98 -2.86
N TRP A 81 -0.89 8.19 -2.81
CA TRP A 81 0.43 8.52 -3.36
C TRP A 81 1.15 9.75 -2.74
N ILE A 82 0.53 10.41 -1.76
CA ILE A 82 1.01 11.69 -1.20
C ILE A 82 1.42 11.54 0.28
N ILE A 83 0.73 10.68 1.03
CA ILE A 83 0.88 10.61 2.50
C ILE A 83 1.17 9.20 3.04
N GLY A 84 1.54 8.24 2.18
CA GLY A 84 1.86 6.89 2.62
C GLY A 84 2.99 6.87 3.65
N TYR A 85 2.91 5.99 4.65
CA TYR A 85 3.96 5.83 5.67
C TYR A 85 3.98 4.42 6.25
N LYS A 86 5.19 3.82 6.33
CA LYS A 86 5.40 2.46 6.88
C LYS A 86 4.82 2.24 8.29
N GLY A 87 4.79 3.29 9.13
CA GLY A 87 4.24 3.21 10.48
C GLY A 87 2.73 3.00 10.54
N TRP A 88 1.97 3.31 9.47
CA TRP A 88 0.53 3.04 9.43
C TRP A 88 0.22 1.54 9.34
N GLY A 89 1.20 0.74 8.89
CA GLY A 89 1.15 -0.71 8.94
C GLY A 89 1.28 -1.30 10.34
N ALA A 90 1.55 -0.50 11.40
CA ALA A 90 1.87 -1.01 12.73
C ALA A 90 0.79 -1.90 13.35
N LEU A 91 -0.49 -1.54 13.18
CA LEU A 91 -1.59 -2.37 13.69
C LEU A 91 -1.67 -3.71 12.94
N LEU A 92 -1.56 -3.70 11.61
CA LEU A 92 -1.54 -4.92 10.79
C LEU A 92 -0.33 -5.79 11.14
N GLY A 93 0.85 -5.18 11.17
CA GLY A 93 2.13 -5.79 11.52
C GLY A 93 2.06 -6.50 12.86
N ARG A 94 1.56 -5.80 13.89
CA ARG A 94 1.34 -6.38 15.23
C ARG A 94 0.42 -7.60 15.19
N ARG A 95 -0.74 -7.49 14.55
CA ARG A 95 -1.76 -8.57 14.55
C ARG A 95 -1.30 -9.81 13.80
N LEU A 96 -0.52 -9.65 12.74
CA LEU A 96 0.07 -10.75 12.00
C LEU A 96 1.28 -11.35 12.75
N ALA A 97 2.11 -10.53 13.39
CA ALA A 97 3.21 -10.98 14.23
C ALA A 97 2.72 -11.82 15.43
N GLU A 98 1.62 -11.41 16.07
CA GLU A 98 0.92 -12.19 17.12
C GLU A 98 0.45 -13.57 16.63
N ARG A 99 0.34 -13.77 15.30
CA ARG A 99 -0.06 -15.05 14.65
C ARG A 99 1.12 -15.81 14.04
N GLY A 100 2.35 -15.43 14.36
CA GLY A 100 3.54 -16.12 13.86
C GLY A 100 3.96 -15.73 12.45
N ILE A 101 3.48 -14.58 11.92
CA ILE A 101 3.80 -14.07 10.59
C ILE A 101 4.70 -12.85 10.72
N LEU A 102 5.87 -12.87 10.07
CA LEU A 102 6.75 -11.71 10.02
C LEU A 102 6.19 -10.69 9.02
N VAL A 103 6.10 -9.42 9.40
CA VAL A 103 5.62 -8.36 8.50
C VAL A 103 6.72 -7.35 8.23
N ALA A 104 6.98 -7.07 6.94
CA ALA A 104 7.86 -6.01 6.49
C ALA A 104 7.02 -4.89 5.85
N CYS A 105 6.85 -3.78 6.55
CA CYS A 105 6.15 -2.60 6.02
C CYS A 105 7.13 -1.74 5.22
N ILE A 106 7.04 -1.80 3.89
CA ILE A 106 7.91 -1.08 2.96
C ILE A 106 7.41 0.37 2.85
N ASP A 107 8.30 1.33 3.10
CA ASP A 107 8.08 2.74 2.80
C ASP A 107 8.52 3.05 1.37
N TYR A 108 8.10 4.18 0.82
CA TYR A 108 8.47 4.61 -0.53
C TYR A 108 8.39 6.14 -0.63
N ARG A 109 8.98 6.76 -1.65
CA ARG A 109 8.87 8.20 -1.90
C ARG A 109 7.42 8.60 -2.17
N ASN A 110 6.92 9.65 -1.51
CA ASN A 110 5.60 10.20 -1.80
C ASN A 110 5.71 11.40 -2.75
N PHE A 111 4.64 11.73 -3.46
CA PHE A 111 4.57 13.00 -4.18
C PHE A 111 4.57 14.19 -3.19
N PRO A 112 5.30 15.30 -3.47
CA PRO A 112 6.06 15.61 -4.68
C PRO A 112 7.55 15.20 -4.64
N GLN A 113 7.99 14.42 -3.65
CA GLN A 113 9.39 13.95 -3.53
C GLN A 113 9.74 12.90 -4.59
N GLY A 114 8.73 12.21 -5.14
CA GLY A 114 8.84 11.33 -6.28
C GLY A 114 7.49 11.14 -6.98
N THR A 115 7.53 10.58 -8.18
CA THR A 115 6.34 10.22 -8.98
C THR A 115 6.00 8.74 -8.83
N ILE A 116 4.98 8.26 -9.55
CA ILE A 116 4.62 6.84 -9.52
C ILE A 116 5.76 5.92 -10.00
N GLY A 117 6.60 6.35 -10.95
CA GLY A 117 7.78 5.59 -11.37
C GLY A 117 8.76 5.39 -10.22
N ASP A 118 9.07 6.46 -9.48
CA ASP A 118 9.90 6.43 -8.28
C ASP A 118 9.32 5.51 -7.19
N MET A 119 8.00 5.57 -6.98
CA MET A 119 7.29 4.72 -6.01
C MET A 119 7.40 3.23 -6.38
N VAL A 120 7.24 2.90 -7.65
CA VAL A 120 7.35 1.53 -8.16
C VAL A 120 8.79 1.02 -8.04
N GLU A 121 9.78 1.84 -8.37
CA GLU A 121 11.20 1.50 -8.20
C GLU A 121 11.55 1.27 -6.71
N ASP A 122 11.07 2.15 -5.83
CA ASP A 122 11.28 2.05 -4.39
C ASP A 122 10.64 0.79 -3.79
N VAL A 123 9.43 0.43 -4.23
CA VAL A 123 8.76 -0.79 -3.78
C VAL A 123 9.45 -2.03 -4.35
N SER A 124 9.91 -2.01 -5.61
CA SER A 124 10.72 -3.09 -6.19
C SER A 124 11.99 -3.35 -5.37
N ARG A 125 12.74 -2.29 -5.02
CA ARG A 125 13.91 -2.39 -4.14
C ARG A 125 13.56 -2.91 -2.75
N GLY A 126 12.42 -2.47 -2.19
CA GLY A 126 11.94 -2.98 -0.90
C GLY A 126 11.61 -4.47 -0.93
N ILE A 127 10.95 -4.94 -2.00
CA ILE A 127 10.66 -6.37 -2.20
C ILE A 127 11.96 -7.16 -2.37
N SER A 128 12.90 -6.66 -3.18
CA SER A 128 14.23 -7.25 -3.35
C SER A 128 14.94 -7.44 -2.01
N PHE A 129 14.94 -6.41 -1.16
CA PHE A 129 15.52 -6.52 0.17
C PHE A 129 14.84 -7.60 1.01
N VAL A 130 13.51 -7.67 1.01
CA VAL A 130 12.77 -8.72 1.74
C VAL A 130 13.15 -10.10 1.21
N CYS A 131 13.11 -10.32 -0.10
CA CYS A 131 13.49 -11.60 -0.70
C CYS A 131 14.90 -12.05 -0.32
N ASN A 132 15.85 -11.11 -0.27
CA ASN A 132 17.27 -11.43 -0.11
C ASN A 132 17.76 -11.42 1.35
N ASN A 133 17.07 -10.73 2.27
CA ASN A 133 17.59 -10.50 3.63
C ASN A 133 16.70 -11.00 4.75
N ILE A 134 15.43 -11.36 4.49
CA ILE A 134 14.46 -11.62 5.57
C ILE A 134 14.80 -12.85 6.43
N ALA A 135 15.59 -13.79 5.89
CA ALA A 135 16.12 -14.93 6.64
C ALA A 135 16.91 -14.51 7.88
N SER A 136 17.69 -13.42 7.80
CA SER A 136 18.45 -12.89 8.93
C SER A 136 17.56 -12.34 10.06
N TYR A 137 16.29 -12.04 9.76
CA TYR A 137 15.28 -11.57 10.71
C TYR A 137 14.32 -12.69 11.14
N GLY A 138 14.60 -13.96 10.78
CA GLY A 138 13.76 -15.12 11.10
C GLY A 138 12.58 -15.33 10.14
N GLY A 139 12.54 -14.62 9.01
CA GLY A 139 11.56 -14.84 7.95
C GLY A 139 11.97 -15.97 7.01
N ASP A 140 10.99 -16.64 6.42
CA ASP A 140 11.18 -17.72 5.46
C ASP A 140 11.18 -17.15 4.04
N PRO A 141 12.32 -17.15 3.33
CA PRO A 141 12.41 -16.62 1.97
C PRO A 141 11.57 -17.43 0.96
N GLU A 142 11.16 -18.65 1.29
CA GLU A 142 10.28 -19.46 0.45
C GLU A 142 8.79 -19.24 0.73
N ARG A 143 8.43 -18.42 1.73
CA ARG A 143 7.01 -18.14 2.09
C ARG A 143 6.75 -16.64 2.20
N ILE A 144 7.04 -15.91 1.14
CA ILE A 144 6.82 -14.47 1.04
C ILE A 144 5.49 -14.17 0.33
N TYR A 145 4.69 -13.28 0.90
CA TYR A 145 3.42 -12.81 0.36
C TYR A 145 3.46 -11.29 0.26
N LEU A 146 2.97 -10.74 -0.86
CA LEU A 146 2.87 -9.30 -1.06
C LEU A 146 1.45 -8.84 -0.74
N VAL A 147 1.31 -7.80 0.07
CA VAL A 147 0.02 -7.19 0.40
C VAL A 147 0.11 -5.71 0.13
N GLY A 148 -0.82 -5.17 -0.64
CA GLY A 148 -0.92 -3.73 -0.87
C GLY A 148 -2.31 -3.21 -0.51
N GLN A 149 -2.38 -1.97 -0.02
CA GLN A 149 -3.65 -1.32 0.34
C GLN A 149 -3.82 0.00 -0.43
N SER A 150 -4.98 0.22 -1.05
CA SER A 150 -5.32 1.45 -1.79
C SER A 150 -4.24 1.85 -2.81
N ALA A 151 -3.64 3.04 -2.67
CA ALA A 151 -2.51 3.46 -3.49
C ALA A 151 -1.32 2.47 -3.45
N GLY A 152 -1.06 1.82 -2.32
CA GLY A 152 -0.04 0.79 -2.19
C GLY A 152 -0.41 -0.51 -2.90
N ALA A 153 -1.71 -0.84 -3.00
CA ALA A 153 -2.17 -1.96 -3.84
C ALA A 153 -1.86 -1.68 -5.31
N HIS A 154 -2.13 -0.46 -5.76
CA HIS A 154 -1.78 -0.01 -7.12
C HIS A 154 -0.27 -0.08 -7.38
N ILE A 155 0.55 0.52 -6.50
CA ILE A 155 2.03 0.53 -6.65
C ILE A 155 2.57 -0.91 -6.67
N ALA A 156 2.12 -1.77 -5.76
CA ALA A 156 2.52 -3.18 -5.71
C ALA A 156 2.15 -3.93 -7.01
N ALA A 157 0.96 -3.70 -7.56
CA ALA A 157 0.55 -4.32 -8.81
C ALA A 157 1.39 -3.84 -10.00
N CYS A 158 1.66 -2.53 -10.12
CA CYS A 158 2.58 -2.00 -11.12
C CYS A 158 3.98 -2.61 -10.98
N THR A 159 4.46 -2.76 -9.73
CA THR A 159 5.77 -3.36 -9.44
C THR A 159 5.86 -4.79 -9.93
N LEU A 160 4.84 -5.62 -9.63
CA LEU A 160 4.81 -7.02 -10.09
C LEU A 160 4.80 -7.14 -11.61
N VAL A 161 3.97 -6.33 -12.28
CA VAL A 161 3.86 -6.35 -13.75
C VAL A 161 5.18 -5.91 -14.39
N ASN A 162 5.77 -4.81 -13.93
CA ASN A 162 7.06 -4.33 -14.43
C ASN A 162 8.17 -5.36 -14.22
N GLN A 163 8.19 -5.98 -13.04
CA GLN A 163 9.17 -7.01 -12.71
C GLN A 163 9.03 -8.24 -13.62
N ALA A 164 7.80 -8.73 -13.83
CA ALA A 164 7.56 -9.86 -14.73
C ALA A 164 7.93 -9.56 -16.19
N ILE A 165 7.70 -8.33 -16.65
CA ILE A 165 8.13 -7.88 -18.00
C ILE A 165 9.65 -7.88 -18.09
N SER A 166 10.34 -7.32 -17.09
CA SER A 166 11.80 -7.24 -17.04
C SER A 166 12.45 -8.64 -17.04
N GLU A 167 11.86 -9.60 -16.31
CA GLU A 167 12.32 -11.01 -16.31
C GLU A 167 12.18 -11.71 -17.66
N CYS A 168 11.24 -11.29 -18.51
CA CYS A 168 11.12 -11.78 -19.88
C CYS A 168 12.07 -11.09 -20.86
N GLY A 169 12.59 -9.90 -20.52
CA GLY A 169 13.40 -9.03 -21.37
C GLY A 169 14.92 -9.25 -21.28
N GLU A 170 15.38 -10.29 -20.58
CA GLU A 170 16.80 -10.57 -20.28
C GLU A 170 17.49 -9.54 -19.36
N ASP A 171 16.73 -8.67 -18.68
CA ASP A 171 17.30 -7.76 -17.68
C ASP A 171 17.76 -8.52 -16.43
N THR A 172 18.92 -8.14 -15.89
CA THR A 172 19.41 -8.68 -14.61
C THR A 172 18.62 -8.08 -13.45
N SER A 173 17.65 -8.84 -12.93
CA SER A 173 16.92 -8.47 -11.72
C SER A 173 17.60 -8.97 -10.44
N THR A 174 17.41 -8.24 -9.34
CA THR A 174 17.89 -8.61 -8.00
C THR A 174 16.90 -9.50 -7.23
N TRP A 175 15.70 -9.70 -7.75
CA TRP A 175 14.66 -10.58 -7.22
C TRP A 175 13.75 -11.08 -8.34
N SER A 176 12.98 -12.14 -8.10
CA SER A 176 12.03 -12.67 -9.07
C SER A 176 10.60 -12.75 -8.52
N VAL A 177 9.61 -12.50 -9.37
CA VAL A 177 8.20 -12.64 -9.04
C VAL A 177 7.84 -14.03 -8.50
N VAL A 178 8.55 -15.09 -8.90
CA VAL A 178 8.27 -16.47 -8.44
C VAL A 178 8.64 -16.70 -6.97
N GLN A 179 9.43 -15.81 -6.37
CA GLN A 179 9.72 -15.84 -4.93
C GLN A 179 8.48 -15.47 -4.10
N LEU A 180 7.52 -14.75 -4.68
CA LEU A 180 6.28 -14.37 -4.04
C LEU A 180 5.22 -15.45 -4.25
N LYS A 181 4.62 -15.95 -3.17
CA LYS A 181 3.61 -17.01 -3.24
C LYS A 181 2.22 -16.52 -3.62
N ALA A 182 1.88 -15.31 -3.22
CA ALA A 182 0.67 -14.63 -3.63
C ALA A 182 0.78 -13.12 -3.43
N TYR A 183 -0.05 -12.40 -4.18
CA TYR A 183 -0.31 -10.98 -4.00
C TYR A 183 -1.76 -10.76 -3.56
N PHE A 184 -1.94 -9.96 -2.51
CA PHE A 184 -3.25 -9.54 -2.01
C PHE A 184 -3.41 -8.03 -2.18
N GLY A 185 -4.32 -7.63 -3.06
CA GLY A 185 -4.65 -6.23 -3.32
C GLY A 185 -5.92 -5.82 -2.57
N ILE A 186 -5.83 -4.86 -1.66
CA ILE A 186 -6.97 -4.41 -0.84
C ILE A 186 -7.40 -3.01 -1.29
N SER A 187 -8.60 -2.89 -1.84
CA SER A 187 -9.19 -1.63 -2.31
C SER A 187 -8.27 -0.87 -3.28
N GLY A 188 -7.60 -1.56 -4.20
CA GLY A 188 -6.67 -0.95 -5.17
C GLY A 188 -7.37 -0.35 -6.39
N GLY A 189 -6.73 0.63 -7.03
CA GLY A 189 -7.10 1.09 -8.37
C GLY A 189 -6.17 0.47 -9.41
N TYR A 190 -6.70 -0.34 -10.33
CA TYR A 190 -5.88 -1.06 -11.33
C TYR A 190 -6.00 -0.53 -12.76
N ASN A 191 -6.95 0.38 -12.98
CA ASN A 191 -7.19 1.05 -14.26
C ASN A 191 -7.43 2.53 -14.00
N LEU A 192 -6.40 3.34 -14.22
CA LEU A 192 -6.39 4.75 -13.84
C LEU A 192 -7.16 5.64 -14.83
N LEU A 193 -7.37 5.17 -16.07
CA LEU A 193 -8.08 5.93 -17.11
C LEU A 193 -9.49 6.32 -16.65
N ASN A 194 -10.15 5.44 -15.91
CA ASN A 194 -11.51 5.66 -15.41
C ASN A 194 -11.55 6.39 -14.05
N LEU A 195 -10.39 6.68 -13.45
CA LEU A 195 -10.29 7.18 -12.08
C LEU A 195 -9.94 8.67 -11.98
N VAL A 196 -9.43 9.28 -13.05
CA VAL A 196 -9.04 10.70 -13.08
C VAL A 196 -10.18 11.60 -12.61
N ASP A 197 -11.35 11.49 -13.24
CA ASP A 197 -12.52 12.31 -12.91
C ASP A 197 -13.11 11.98 -11.54
N HIS A 198 -13.01 10.71 -11.13
CA HIS A 198 -13.47 10.26 -9.82
C HIS A 198 -12.68 10.91 -8.69
N PHE A 199 -11.34 10.91 -8.81
CA PHE A 199 -10.46 11.56 -7.84
C PHE A 199 -10.60 13.07 -7.84
N HIS A 200 -10.79 13.68 -9.02
CA HIS A 200 -11.03 15.11 -9.14
C HIS A 200 -12.27 15.56 -8.34
N ARG A 201 -13.39 14.83 -8.48
CA ARG A 201 -14.61 15.10 -7.71
C ARG A 201 -14.47 14.89 -6.20
N ARG A 202 -13.41 14.21 -5.75
CA ARG A 202 -13.14 13.88 -4.34
C ARG A 202 -12.00 14.68 -3.71
N GLY A 203 -11.51 15.70 -4.40
CA GLY A 203 -10.55 16.65 -3.85
C GLY A 203 -9.08 16.38 -4.24
N LEU A 204 -8.79 15.32 -5.01
CA LEU A 204 -7.48 15.15 -5.64
C LEU A 204 -7.55 15.71 -7.06
N TYR A 205 -7.12 16.97 -7.22
CA TYR A 205 -7.18 17.68 -8.50
C TYR A 205 -6.54 16.89 -9.65
N ARG A 206 -7.16 16.96 -10.84
CA ARG A 206 -6.67 16.29 -12.05
C ARG A 206 -5.21 16.61 -12.34
N SER A 207 -4.82 17.88 -12.20
CA SER A 207 -3.42 18.31 -12.39
C SER A 207 -2.46 17.57 -11.46
N VAL A 208 -2.78 17.51 -10.17
CA VAL A 208 -1.96 16.80 -9.17
C VAL A 208 -1.92 15.30 -9.46
N PHE A 209 -3.06 14.70 -9.77
CA PHE A 209 -3.12 13.28 -10.12
C PHE A 209 -2.27 12.95 -11.35
N LEU A 210 -2.36 13.75 -12.41
CA LEU A 210 -1.55 13.58 -13.61
C LEU A 210 -0.07 13.85 -13.32
N SER A 211 0.28 14.82 -12.47
CA SER A 211 1.67 15.01 -12.04
C SER A 211 2.23 13.81 -11.28
N ILE A 212 1.43 13.19 -10.41
CA ILE A 212 1.80 11.94 -9.74
C ILE A 212 2.05 10.83 -10.76
N MET A 213 1.17 10.72 -11.77
CA MET A 213 1.18 9.66 -12.77
C MET A 213 2.10 9.92 -13.97
N GLU A 214 2.98 10.93 -13.90
CA GLU A 214 3.93 11.28 -14.99
C GLU A 214 3.23 11.67 -16.31
N GLY A 215 2.08 12.32 -16.20
CA GLY A 215 1.29 12.81 -17.33
C GLY A 215 0.17 11.88 -17.77
N GLU A 216 -0.62 12.35 -18.73
CA GLU A 216 -1.80 11.63 -19.24
C GLU A 216 -1.43 10.42 -20.11
N GLU A 217 -0.39 10.55 -20.93
CA GLU A 217 0.13 9.45 -21.76
C GLU A 217 0.61 8.26 -20.92
N SER A 218 1.12 8.54 -19.72
CA SER A 218 1.64 7.54 -18.78
C SER A 218 0.54 6.77 -18.03
N LEU A 219 -0.73 7.21 -18.07
CA LEU A 219 -1.83 6.53 -17.37
C LEU A 219 -2.02 5.09 -17.81
N LYS A 220 -1.81 4.79 -19.10
CA LYS A 220 -1.88 3.42 -19.63
C LYS A 220 -0.78 2.55 -19.04
N LYS A 221 0.46 3.06 -19.00
CA LYS A 221 1.64 2.39 -18.44
C LYS A 221 1.45 2.07 -16.97
N PHE A 222 0.85 2.98 -16.21
CA PHE A 222 0.54 2.80 -14.79
C PHE A 222 -0.87 2.26 -14.55
N SER A 223 -1.48 1.56 -15.51
CA SER A 223 -2.73 0.84 -15.32
C SER A 223 -2.48 -0.66 -15.46
N PRO A 224 -2.17 -1.39 -14.36
CA PRO A 224 -1.87 -2.82 -14.42
C PRO A 224 -2.93 -3.63 -15.18
N GLU A 225 -4.21 -3.29 -15.05
CA GLU A 225 -5.32 -3.97 -15.76
C GLU A 225 -5.23 -3.80 -17.29
N VAL A 226 -4.70 -2.67 -17.76
CA VAL A 226 -4.52 -2.39 -19.18
C VAL A 226 -3.27 -3.10 -19.69
N VAL A 227 -2.15 -2.96 -18.97
CA VAL A 227 -0.85 -3.52 -19.36
C VAL A 227 -0.90 -5.05 -19.50
N VAL A 228 -1.54 -5.76 -18.55
CA VAL A 228 -1.63 -7.24 -18.60
C VAL A 228 -2.47 -7.76 -19.77
N LYS A 229 -3.31 -6.92 -20.39
CA LYS A 229 -4.10 -7.31 -21.57
C LYS A 229 -3.32 -7.16 -22.88
N GLU A 230 -2.18 -6.49 -22.86
CA GLU A 230 -1.35 -6.29 -24.05
C GLU A 230 -0.70 -7.61 -24.49
N VAL A 231 -0.70 -7.85 -25.81
CA VAL A 231 -0.18 -9.10 -26.39
C VAL A 231 1.31 -9.28 -26.08
N ALA A 232 2.07 -8.18 -26.07
CA ALA A 232 3.50 -8.17 -25.78
C ALA A 232 3.85 -8.65 -24.37
N VAL A 233 2.90 -8.57 -23.42
CA VAL A 233 3.13 -8.86 -22.00
C VAL A 233 2.59 -10.25 -21.61
N ARG A 234 1.99 -11.00 -22.54
CA ARG A 234 1.34 -12.31 -22.24
C ARG A 234 2.28 -13.33 -21.62
N SER A 235 3.54 -13.38 -22.04
CA SER A 235 4.55 -14.26 -21.42
C SER A 235 4.80 -13.87 -19.96
N ALA A 236 4.98 -12.57 -19.69
CA ALA A 236 5.17 -12.04 -18.34
C ALA A 236 3.97 -12.32 -17.43
N VAL A 237 2.74 -12.30 -17.93
CA VAL A 237 1.54 -12.62 -17.13
C VAL A 237 1.61 -14.04 -16.55
N SER A 238 2.25 -14.99 -17.26
CA SER A 238 2.40 -16.36 -16.76
C SER A 238 3.37 -16.51 -15.57
N LEU A 239 4.25 -15.52 -15.37
CA LEU A 239 5.18 -15.47 -14.24
C LEU A 239 4.55 -14.86 -12.98
N LEU A 240 3.44 -14.12 -13.12
CA LEU A 240 2.82 -13.43 -11.99
C LEU A 240 2.40 -14.44 -10.91
N PRO A 241 2.60 -14.09 -9.62
CA PRO A 241 2.13 -14.94 -8.54
C PRO A 241 0.60 -14.95 -8.50
N ARG A 242 0.02 -15.85 -7.71
CA ARG A 242 -1.44 -15.88 -7.51
C ARG A 242 -1.93 -14.51 -7.00
N ILE A 243 -2.86 -13.89 -7.72
CA ILE A 243 -3.42 -12.58 -7.37
C ILE A 243 -4.81 -12.74 -6.73
N ILE A 244 -5.01 -12.12 -5.57
CA ILE A 244 -6.28 -12.12 -4.85
C ILE A 244 -6.65 -10.66 -4.55
N LEU A 245 -7.79 -10.21 -5.06
CA LEU A 245 -8.25 -8.84 -4.91
C LEU A 245 -9.44 -8.77 -3.94
N PHE A 246 -9.33 -7.91 -2.94
CA PHE A 246 -10.40 -7.60 -1.99
C PHE A 246 -10.90 -6.19 -2.23
N HIS A 247 -12.22 -6.03 -2.30
CA HIS A 247 -12.85 -4.71 -2.45
C HIS A 247 -14.08 -4.60 -1.56
N GLY A 248 -14.19 -3.51 -0.80
CA GLY A 248 -15.37 -3.25 0.01
C GLY A 248 -16.56 -2.88 -0.87
N THR A 249 -17.72 -3.50 -0.65
CA THR A 249 -18.96 -3.20 -1.43
C THR A 249 -19.45 -1.77 -1.23
N ALA A 250 -19.13 -1.15 -0.09
CA ALA A 250 -19.41 0.25 0.23
C ALA A 250 -18.22 1.19 -0.05
N ASP A 251 -17.11 0.68 -0.60
CA ASP A 251 -15.95 1.50 -0.90
C ASP A 251 -16.29 2.49 -2.02
N CYS A 252 -16.24 3.76 -1.67
CA CYS A 252 -16.45 4.85 -2.60
C CYS A 252 -15.15 5.59 -2.93
N SER A 253 -14.06 5.30 -2.20
CA SER A 253 -12.74 5.90 -2.41
C SER A 253 -12.12 5.38 -3.69
N MET A 254 -12.16 4.07 -3.89
CA MET A 254 -11.79 3.38 -5.12
C MET A 254 -13.05 2.69 -5.64
N PRO A 255 -13.62 3.09 -6.78
CA PRO A 255 -14.81 2.42 -7.30
C PRO A 255 -14.42 1.00 -7.77
N SER A 256 -15.18 0.00 -7.33
CA SER A 256 -15.03 -1.35 -7.90
C SER A 256 -15.44 -1.32 -9.38
N ALA A 257 -14.77 -2.12 -10.21
CA ALA A 257 -15.13 -2.26 -11.63
C ALA A 257 -16.61 -2.61 -11.83
N GLU A 258 -17.24 -3.26 -10.84
CA GLU A 258 -18.66 -3.60 -10.81
C GLU A 258 -19.63 -2.40 -10.80
N ARG A 259 -19.19 -1.19 -10.45
CA ARG A 259 -20.07 0.00 -10.57
C ARG A 259 -20.17 0.56 -11.98
N SER A 260 -19.38 0.08 -12.94
CA SER A 260 -19.45 0.54 -14.33
C SER A 260 -19.65 -0.55 -15.38
N VAL A 261 -19.33 -1.83 -15.14
CA VAL A 261 -19.65 -2.93 -16.07
C VAL A 261 -19.82 -4.26 -15.30
N LYS A 262 -20.76 -5.10 -15.73
CA LYS A 262 -21.09 -6.43 -15.15
C LYS A 262 -19.84 -7.33 -14.91
N PRO A 263 -19.88 -8.21 -13.88
CA PRO A 263 -18.72 -8.94 -13.39
C PRO A 263 -18.38 -10.14 -14.29
N LYS A 264 -17.18 -10.13 -14.86
CA LYS A 264 -16.40 -11.32 -15.23
C LYS A 264 -15.07 -10.84 -15.80
N LEU A 265 -14.00 -10.96 -15.03
CA LEU A 265 -12.61 -11.20 -15.44
C LEU A 265 -11.71 -10.83 -14.26
N LEU A 266 -10.72 -11.69 -13.97
CA LEU A 266 -9.65 -11.59 -12.95
C LEU A 266 -9.80 -12.40 -11.66
N ALA A 267 -10.64 -13.46 -11.65
CA ALA A 267 -10.49 -14.54 -10.68
C ALA A 267 -10.25 -15.86 -11.42
N THR A 268 -8.97 -16.19 -11.62
CA THR A 268 -8.45 -17.54 -11.80
C THR A 268 -7.14 -17.62 -11.06
#